data_AF-A0A167H265-F1
#
_entry.id   AF-A0A167H265-F1
#
_cell.length_a   1.000
_cell.length_b   1.000
_cell.length_c   1.000
_cell.angle_alpha   90.00
_cell.angle_beta   90.00
_cell.angle_gamma   90.00
#
_symmetry.space_group_name_H-M   'P 1'
#
loop_
_entity.id
_entity.type
_entity.pdbx_description
1 polymer ?
#
loop_
_entity_poly.entity_id
_entity_poly.type
_entity_poly.pdbx_seq_one_letter_code
_entity_poly.pdbx_strand_id
1 'polypeptide(L)' 'LGGKAMIVGHTWLKLHNPDIDWATGTVVMSRCPLSCGYRAKQLNHNKRIRQ' A
#
# COMPACT_ATOMS: atom_id res chain seq x y z
N LEU A 1 0.57 11.13 -10.30
CA LEU A 1 -0.17 11.15 -9.02
C LEU A 1 0.78 11.66 -7.94
N GLY A 2 0.82 12.96 -7.69
CA GLY A 2 1.66 13.57 -6.66
C GLY A 2 1.15 14.99 -6.46
N GLY A 3 0.78 15.34 -5.23
CA GLY A 3 0.28 16.69 -4.89
C GLY A 3 -1.22 16.81 -4.62
N LYS A 4 -2.01 15.74 -4.66
CA LYS A 4 -3.41 15.78 -4.19
C LYS A 4 -3.50 15.24 -2.77
N ALA A 5 -4.12 16.02 -1.89
CA ALA A 5 -4.51 15.55 -0.57
C ALA A 5 -5.49 14.38 -0.71
N MET A 6 -5.27 13.32 0.06
CA MET A 6 -6.12 12.14 0.11
C MET A 6 -6.56 11.93 1.55
N ILE A 7 -7.85 11.72 1.76
CA ILE A 7 -8.39 11.30 3.05
C ILE A 7 -8.54 9.79 2.99
N VAL A 8 -8.00 9.11 4.00
CA VAL A 8 -8.01 7.66 4.10
C VAL A 8 -8.95 7.26 5.23
N GLY A 9 -9.90 6.36 4.93
CA GLY A 9 -10.88 5.90 5.91
C GLY A 9 -10.30 4.91 6.93
N HIS A 10 -10.95 4.83 8.09
CA HIS A 10 -10.57 3.92 9.18
C HIS A 10 -10.52 2.44 8.75
N THR A 11 -11.49 1.97 7.95
CA THR A 11 -11.51 0.59 7.45
C THR A 11 -10.26 0.25 6.64
N TRP A 12 -9.77 1.19 5.84
CA TRP A 12 -8.54 1.01 5.08
C TRP A 12 -7.33 0.95 6.01
N LEU A 13 -7.24 1.83 7.01
CA LEU A 13 -6.15 1.85 7.98
C LEU A 13 -6.09 0.53 8.77
N LYS A 14 -7.24 0.00 9.20
CA LYS A 14 -7.31 -1.29 9.89
C LYS A 14 -6.82 -2.45 9.01
N LEU A 15 -7.15 -2.44 7.73
CA LEU A 15 -6.75 -3.49 6.79
C LEU A 15 -5.25 -3.43 6.48
N HIS A 16 -4.72 -2.23 6.25
CA HIS A 16 -3.36 -2.04 5.77
C HIS A 16 -2.33 -1.86 6.87
N ASN A 17 -2.78 -1.41 8.04
CA ASN A 17 -2.00 -1.14 9.24
C ASN A 17 -0.58 -0.63 8.95
N PRO A 18 -0.44 0.50 8.24
CA PRO A 18 0.87 1.02 7.90
C PRO A 18 1.60 1.50 9.16
N ASP A 19 2.93 1.56 9.08
CA ASP A 19 3.71 2.25 10.09
C ASP A 19 3.65 3.75 9.78
N ILE A 20 3.11 4.53 10.73
CA ILE A 20 2.93 5.98 10.57
C ILE A 20 3.84 6.68 11.57
N ASP A 21 4.74 7.51 11.06
CA ASP A 21 5.46 8.48 11.86
C ASP A 21 4.69 9.80 11.83
N TRP A 22 4.00 10.10 12.93
CA TRP A 22 3.20 11.32 13.07
C TRP A 22 4.03 12.58 13.20
N ALA A 23 5.32 12.49 13.57
CA ALA A 23 6.19 13.65 13.68
C ALA A 23 6.65 14.13 12.29
N THR A 24 6.96 13.19 11.39
CA THR A 24 7.42 13.51 10.02
C THR A 24 6.30 13.45 8.97
N GLY A 25 5.16 12.87 9.30
CA GLY A 25 4.08 12.58 8.34
C GLY A 25 4.39 11.42 7.39
N THR A 26 5.41 10.62 7.70
CA THR A 26 5.83 9.50 6.85
C THR A 26 4.90 8.30 7.05
N VAL A 27 4.50 7.66 5.95
CA VAL A 27 3.65 6.46 5.96
C VAL A 27 4.37 5.34 5.22
N VAL A 28 4.60 4.22 5.90
CA VAL A 28 5.28 3.04 5.34
C VAL A 28 4.30 1.88 5.24
N MET A 29 4.11 1.38 4.01
CA MET A 29 3.20 0.26 3.70
C MET A 29 3.86 -1.11 3.93
N SER A 30 4.37 -1.35 5.15
CA SER A 30 5.08 -2.58 5.51
C SER A 30 4.17 -3.81 5.67
N ARG A 31 2.90 -3.61 6.05
CA ARG A 31 1.98 -4.69 6.49
C ARG A 31 0.84 -5.01 5.51
N CYS A 32 0.98 -4.64 4.24
CA CYS A 32 -0.10 -4.79 3.26
C CYS A 32 -0.51 -6.28 3.06
N PRO A 33 -1.78 -6.66 3.31
CA PRO A 33 -2.21 -8.06 3.23
C PRO A 33 -2.33 -8.53 1.77
N LEU A 34 -2.19 -9.84 1.54
CA LEU A 34 -2.33 -10.43 0.20
C LEU A 34 -3.73 -10.19 -0.42
N SER A 35 -4.76 -10.15 0.43
CA SER A 35 -6.15 -9.86 0.04
C SER A 35 -6.36 -8.44 -0.50
N CYS A 36 -5.41 -7.51 -0.31
CA CYS A 36 -5.46 -6.20 -0.95
C CYS A 36 -5.42 -6.31 -2.50
N GLY A 37 -4.85 -7.40 -3.05
CA GLY A 37 -4.74 -7.59 -4.50
C GLY A 37 -3.61 -6.78 -5.16
N TYR A 38 -2.96 -5.84 -4.44
CA TYR A 38 -1.79 -5.11 -4.92
C TYR A 38 -0.60 -6.06 -5.22
N ARG A 39 -0.29 -6.97 -4.29
CA ARG A 39 0.80 -7.95 -4.46
C ARG A 39 0.52 -8.97 -5.58
N ALA A 40 -0.75 -9.31 -5.84
CA ALA A 40 -1.12 -10.18 -6.95
C ALA A 40 -0.76 -9.56 -8.31
N LYS A 41 -0.89 -8.23 -8.46
CA LYS A 41 -0.45 -7.52 -9.68
C LYS A 41 1.07 -7.55 -9.86
N GLN A 42 1.84 -7.42 -8.77
CA GLN A 42 3.30 -7.45 -8.83
C GLN A 42 3.86 -8.83 -9.23
N LEU A 43 3.31 -9.92 -8.67
CA LEU A 43 3.70 -11.28 -9.06
C LEU A 43 3.39 -11.56 -10.54
N ASN A 44 2.26 -11.08 -11.04
CA ASN A 44 1.88 -11.22 -12.44
C ASN A 44 2.76 -10.38 -13.39
N HIS A 45 3.17 -9.19 -12.98
CA HIS A 45 4.15 -8.39 -13.73
C HIS A 45 5.52 -9.09 -13.82
N ASN A 46 6.00 -9.62 -12.69
CA ASN A 46 7.28 -10.36 -12.64
C ASN A 46 7.24 -11.66 -13.45
N LYS A 47 6.08 -12.32 -13.54
CA LYS A 47 5.87 -13.49 -14.43
C LYS A 47 5.86 -13.13 -15.92
N ARG A 48 5.49 -11.90 -16.30
CA ARG A 48 5.53 -11.43 -17.70
C ARG A 48 6.92 -10.96 -18.13
N ILE A 49 7.74 -10.46 -17.21
CA ILE A 49 9.13 -10.04 -17.51
C ILE A 49 10.09 -11.23 -17.67
N ARG A 50 9.75 -12.40 -17.11
CA ARG A 50 10.58 -13.63 -17.14
C ARG A 50 10.20 -14.62 -18.25
N GLN A 51 9.31 -14.24 -19.17
CA GLN A 51 9.00 -14.97 -20.41
C GLN A 51 9.53 -14.16 -21.59
#